data_AF-A0A7R8WWU2-F1
#
_entry.id   AF-A0A7R8WWU2-F1
#
_cell.length_a   1.000
_cell.length_b   1.000
_cell.length_c   1.000
_cell.angle_alpha   90.00
_cell.angle_beta   90.00
_cell.angle_gamma   90.00
#
_symmetry.space_group_name_H-M   'P 1'
#
loop_
_entity.id
_entity.type
_entity.pdbx_description
1 polymer ?
#
loop_
_entity_poly.entity_id
_entity_poly.type
_entity_poly.pdbx_seq_one_letter_code
_entity_poly.pdbx_strand_id
1 'polypeptide(L)'
;VRQNRAITVTVPDMTRFMMPLSDSVGLVKYAFAQATQGDLFIRKAPACSLENLIKAILSIAEKPDHPVNVIGWRHGEKLYETLATAHELSTAENMEDYWRIRMDLRGMQYANFFTQGDQELEA
;
A
#
# COMPACT_ATOMS: atom_id res chain seq x y z
N VAL A 1 10.03 23.63 4.73
CA VAL A 1 10.27 23.93 6.17
C VAL A 1 11.69 24.45 6.47
N ARG A 2 12.76 23.64 6.39
CA ARG A 2 14.12 24.09 6.76
C ARG A 2 14.64 25.29 5.96
N GLN A 3 14.39 25.30 4.65
CA GLN A 3 14.71 26.42 3.75
C GLN A 3 13.65 27.54 3.77
N ASN A 4 12.73 27.53 4.75
CA ASN A 4 11.60 28.46 4.87
C ASN A 4 10.66 28.56 3.66
N ARG A 5 10.71 27.61 2.72
CA ARG A 5 9.77 27.49 1.60
C ARG A 5 8.49 26.80 2.04
N ALA A 6 7.35 27.28 1.52
CA ALA A 6 6.04 26.65 1.71
C ALA A 6 6.08 25.17 1.31
N ILE A 7 5.38 24.33 2.07
CA ILE A 7 5.18 22.93 1.69
C ILE A 7 4.11 22.91 0.60
N THR A 8 4.33 22.19 -0.48
CA THR A 8 3.30 21.92 -1.47
C THR A 8 2.67 20.56 -1.19
N VAL A 9 1.35 20.50 -1.25
CA VAL A 9 0.55 19.31 -0.94
C VAL A 9 -0.44 19.13 -2.06
N THR A 10 -0.59 17.92 -2.58
CA THR A 10 -1.53 17.65 -3.67
C THR A 10 -2.96 17.66 -3.14
N VAL A 11 -3.37 16.60 -2.46
CA VAL A 11 -4.66 16.53 -1.75
C VAL A 11 -4.47 16.01 -0.32
N PRO A 12 -4.89 16.77 0.70
CA PRO A 12 -4.69 16.40 2.10
C PRO A 12 -5.24 15.02 2.48
N ASP A 13 -6.38 14.65 1.91
CA ASP A 13 -7.07 13.38 2.18
C ASP A 13 -6.44 12.16 1.50
N MET A 14 -5.42 12.35 0.64
CA MET A 14 -4.69 11.24 0.05
C MET A 14 -4.02 10.39 1.12
N THR A 15 -4.15 9.07 1.02
CA THR A 15 -3.53 8.13 1.98
C THR A 15 -2.43 7.32 1.32
N ARG A 16 -1.36 7.06 2.06
CA ARG A 16 -0.26 6.20 1.63
C ARG A 16 0.10 5.21 2.73
N PHE A 17 0.34 3.97 2.33
CA PHE A 17 1.00 3.00 3.19
C PHE A 17 2.43 3.47 3.46
N MET A 18 2.78 3.57 4.74
CA MET A 18 4.11 4.01 5.15
C MET A 18 4.83 2.83 5.80
N MET A 19 6.05 2.57 5.32
CA MET A 19 6.93 1.57 5.91
C MET A 19 8.35 2.12 6.02
N PRO A 20 9.04 1.90 7.14
CA PRO A 20 10.47 2.12 7.25
C PRO A 20 11.24 1.34 6.18
N LEU A 21 12.37 1.88 5.73
CA LEU A 21 13.24 1.18 4.78
C LEU A 21 13.73 -0.17 5.33
N SER A 22 13.98 -0.26 6.64
CA SER A 22 14.34 -1.52 7.31
C SER A 22 13.27 -2.59 7.14
N ASP A 23 11.99 -2.19 7.13
CA ASP A 23 10.87 -3.10 6.96
C ASP A 23 10.75 -3.60 5.52
N SER A 24 11.08 -2.75 4.54
CA SER A 24 11.15 -3.13 3.12
C SER A 24 12.27 -4.15 2.88
N VAL A 25 13.44 -3.93 3.48
CA VAL A 25 14.55 -4.91 3.44
C VAL A 25 14.15 -6.20 4.15
N GLY A 26 13.44 -6.11 5.27
CA GLY A 26 12.89 -7.25 6.00
C GLY A 26 11.94 -8.10 5.15
N LEU A 27 11.03 -7.46 4.40
CA LEU A 27 10.14 -8.15 3.45
C LEU A 27 10.91 -8.96 2.41
N VAL A 28 11.95 -8.39 1.81
CA VAL A 28 12.76 -9.11 0.80
C VAL A 28 13.47 -10.32 1.41
N LYS A 29 14.06 -10.17 2.60
CA LYS A 29 14.72 -11.28 3.32
C LYS A 29 13.73 -12.37 3.73
N TYR A 30 12.54 -11.97 4.17
CA TYR A 30 11.48 -12.89 4.55
C TYR A 30 11.01 -13.72 3.35
N ALA A 31 10.71 -13.05 2.23
CA ALA A 31 10.37 -13.73 0.99
C ALA A 31 11.51 -14.66 0.53
N PHE A 32 12.77 -14.23 0.60
CA PHE A 32 13.90 -15.08 0.22
C PHE A 32 13.96 -16.40 1.02
N ALA A 33 13.61 -16.38 2.31
CA ALA A 33 13.66 -17.55 3.17
C ALA A 33 12.40 -18.44 3.09
N GLN A 34 11.22 -17.85 2.82
CA GLN A 34 9.93 -18.52 2.95
C GLN A 34 9.19 -18.74 1.62
N ALA A 35 9.61 -18.06 0.54
CA ALA A 35 8.90 -18.10 -0.72
C ALA A 35 9.15 -19.39 -1.48
N THR A 36 8.07 -19.85 -2.10
CA THR A 36 8.09 -20.83 -3.18
C THR A 36 7.83 -20.15 -4.52
N GLN A 37 8.07 -20.87 -5.61
CA GLN A 37 7.86 -20.31 -6.95
C GLN A 37 6.41 -19.85 -7.12
N GLY A 38 6.24 -18.57 -7.45
CA GLY A 38 4.94 -17.96 -7.69
C GLY A 38 4.31 -17.27 -6.49
N ASP A 39 4.93 -17.33 -5.31
CA ASP A 39 4.44 -16.59 -4.16
C ASP A 39 4.65 -15.08 -4.32
N LEU A 40 3.58 -14.33 -4.06
CA LEU A 40 3.63 -12.89 -3.85
C LEU A 40 3.48 -12.60 -2.35
N PHE A 41 4.51 -11.98 -1.77
CA PHE A 41 4.47 -11.52 -0.38
C PHE A 41 4.14 -10.05 -0.31
N ILE A 42 3.18 -9.73 0.55
CA ILE A 42 2.83 -8.36 0.88
C ILE A 42 2.98 -8.16 2.37
N ARG A 43 3.78 -7.17 2.77
CA ARG A 43 3.88 -6.78 4.18
C ARG A 43 2.69 -5.90 4.55
N LYS A 44 2.00 -6.23 5.63
CA LYS A 44 0.96 -5.38 6.22
C LYS A 44 1.60 -4.08 6.69
N ALA A 45 1.06 -2.96 6.25
CA ALA A 45 1.59 -1.64 6.56
C ALA A 45 0.45 -0.72 7.04
N PRO A 46 0.72 0.19 7.98
CA PRO A 46 -0.22 1.25 8.33
C PRO A 46 -0.29 2.29 7.21
N ALA A 47 -1.45 2.92 7.06
CA ALA A 47 -1.64 4.04 6.16
C ALA A 47 -1.66 5.37 6.92
N CYS A 48 -1.22 6.45 6.27
CA CYS A 48 -1.27 7.81 6.79
C CYS A 48 -1.84 8.75 5.73
N SER A 49 -2.69 9.70 6.13
CA SER A 49 -3.11 10.79 5.25
C SER A 49 -1.99 11.81 5.10
N LEU A 50 -1.92 12.48 3.95
CA LEU A 50 -0.95 13.55 3.75
C LEU A 50 -1.13 14.67 4.77
N GLU A 51 -2.37 15.00 5.14
CA GLU A 51 -2.67 15.97 6.20
C GLU A 51 -1.98 15.63 7.53
N ASN A 52 -2.15 14.39 8.01
CA ASN A 52 -1.56 13.94 9.26
C ASN A 52 -0.03 13.92 9.17
N LEU A 53 0.52 13.52 8.01
CA LEU A 53 1.95 13.54 7.77
C LEU A 53 2.51 14.97 7.86
N ILE A 54 1.86 15.95 7.25
CA ILE A 54 2.28 17.36 7.30
C ILE A 54 2.22 17.88 8.73
N LYS A 55 1.12 17.64 9.45
CA LYS A 55 0.96 18.03 10.85
C LYS A 55 2.10 17.46 11.72
N ALA A 56 2.44 16.19 11.53
CA ALA A 56 3.55 15.55 12.24
C ALA A 56 4.91 16.20 11.89
N ILE A 57 5.18 16.46 10.61
CA ILE A 57 6.41 17.13 10.18
C ILE A 57 6.53 18.54 10.79
N LEU A 58 5.45 19.32 10.79
CA LEU A 58 5.43 20.68 11.34
C LEU A 58 5.60 20.68 12.86
N SER A 59 5.01 19.71 13.55
CA SER A 59 5.19 19.52 15.00
C SER A 59 6.63 19.18 15.34
N ILE A 60 7.25 18.22 14.65
CA ILE A 60 8.67 17.85 14.86
C ILE A 60 9.61 19.01 14.54
N ALA A 61 9.24 19.85 13.56
CA ALA A 61 10.03 21.01 13.18
C ALA A 61 9.76 22.26 14.04
N GLU A 62 8.87 22.17 15.04
CA GLU A 62 8.45 23.27 15.92
C GLU A 62 7.96 24.52 15.15
N LYS A 63 7.24 24.29 14.04
CA LYS A 63 6.73 25.34 13.15
C LYS A 63 5.26 25.09 12.76
N PRO A 64 4.31 25.22 13.71
CA PRO A 64 2.89 24.92 13.45
C PRO A 64 2.27 25.80 12.36
N ASP A 65 2.69 27.07 12.25
CA ASP A 65 2.14 28.05 11.31
C ASP A 65 2.90 28.11 9.98
N HIS A 66 3.76 27.13 9.68
CA HIS A 66 4.52 27.13 8.43
C HIS A 66 3.58 26.99 7.22
N PRO A 67 3.75 27.81 6.16
CA PRO A 67 2.80 27.82 5.04
C PRO A 67 2.74 26.49 4.29
N VAL A 68 1.51 26.05 4.02
CA VAL A 68 1.18 24.85 3.26
C VAL A 68 0.25 25.24 2.11
N ASN A 69 0.66 24.96 0.88
CA ASN A 69 -0.08 25.27 -0.33
C ASN A 69 -0.64 23.99 -0.95
N VAL A 70 -1.97 23.91 -1.04
CA VAL A 70 -2.66 22.82 -1.72
C VAL A 70 -2.67 23.10 -3.22
N ILE A 71 -2.04 22.22 -4.01
CA ILE A 71 -1.86 22.39 -5.46
C ILE A 71 -2.83 21.53 -6.28
N GLY A 72 -3.59 20.65 -5.64
CA GLY A 72 -4.50 19.72 -6.31
C GLY A 72 -3.81 18.48 -6.88
N TRP A 73 -4.58 17.68 -7.62
CA TRP A 73 -4.13 16.39 -8.16
C TRP A 73 -3.07 16.58 -9.23
N ARG A 74 -1.99 15.81 -9.16
CA ARG A 74 -1.09 15.64 -10.30
C ARG A 74 -1.57 14.49 -11.16
N HIS A 75 -1.25 14.57 -12.45
CA HIS A 75 -1.64 13.54 -13.41
C HIS A 75 -1.09 12.17 -13.01
N GLY A 76 -1.95 11.15 -13.00
CA GLY A 76 -1.59 9.77 -12.65
C GLY A 76 -1.56 9.46 -11.15
N GLU A 77 -1.83 10.43 -10.27
CA GLU A 77 -1.94 10.14 -8.84
C GLU A 77 -3.27 9.46 -8.49
N LYS A 78 -3.21 8.55 -7.51
CA LYS A 78 -4.38 7.94 -6.89
C LYS A 78 -4.67 8.56 -5.53
N LEU A 79 -5.95 8.64 -5.16
CA LEU A 79 -6.38 9.11 -3.85
C LEU A 79 -5.89 8.16 -2.73
N TYR A 80 -6.02 6.86 -2.97
CA TYR A 80 -5.55 5.78 -2.10
C TYR A 80 -4.77 4.76 -2.93
N GLU A 81 -3.83 4.06 -2.29
CA GLU A 81 -3.11 2.94 -2.90
C GLU A 81 -3.80 1.63 -2.54
N THR A 82 -3.79 0.68 -3.48
CA THR A 82 -4.26 -0.68 -3.24
C THR A 82 -3.04 -1.54 -2.93
N LEU A 83 -2.97 -2.04 -1.70
CA LEU A 83 -1.88 -2.92 -1.28
C LEU A 83 -2.16 -4.37 -1.69
N ALA A 84 -3.41 -4.83 -1.57
CA ALA A 84 -3.92 -6.08 -2.12
C ALA A 84 -5.40 -5.91 -2.51
N THR A 85 -5.84 -6.61 -3.55
CA THR A 85 -7.25 -6.66 -3.94
C THR A 85 -8.04 -7.64 -3.06
N ALA A 86 -9.37 -7.51 -3.04
CA ALA A 86 -10.24 -8.43 -2.28
C ALA A 86 -10.06 -9.90 -2.72
N HIS A 87 -9.90 -10.13 -4.02
CA HIS A 87 -9.67 -11.47 -4.58
C HIS A 87 -8.30 -12.05 -4.18
N GLU A 88 -7.25 -11.23 -4.17
CA GLU A 88 -5.95 -11.65 -3.67
C GLU A 88 -6.01 -12.02 -2.18
N LEU A 89 -6.73 -11.22 -1.37
CA LEU A 89 -6.87 -11.48 0.05
C LEU A 89 -7.76 -12.69 0.39
N SER A 90 -8.76 -13.01 -0.45
CA SER A 90 -9.63 -14.18 -0.19
C SER A 90 -8.88 -15.50 -0.30
N THR A 91 -7.79 -15.53 -1.07
CA THR A 91 -6.92 -16.70 -1.26
C THR A 91 -5.58 -16.59 -0.52
N ALA A 92 -5.32 -15.46 0.15
CA ALA A 92 -4.06 -15.21 0.81
C ALA A 92 -3.94 -15.96 2.15
N GLU A 93 -2.75 -16.46 2.43
CA GLU A 93 -2.38 -16.95 3.75
C GLU A 93 -1.93 -15.80 4.65
N ASN A 94 -2.51 -15.73 5.84
CA ASN A 94 -2.12 -14.78 6.87
C ASN A 94 -0.88 -15.29 7.63
N MET A 95 0.25 -14.61 7.44
CA MET A 95 1.55 -14.92 8.05
C MET A 95 1.99 -13.78 8.97
N GLU A 96 1.21 -13.53 10.02
CA GLU A 96 1.44 -12.48 11.03
C GLU A 96 1.56 -11.09 10.40
N ASP A 97 2.77 -10.59 10.14
CA ASP A 97 3.04 -9.30 9.50
C ASP A 97 2.90 -9.34 7.97
N TYR A 98 2.68 -10.51 7.38
CA TYR A 98 2.65 -10.71 5.94
C TYR A 98 1.36 -11.37 5.47
N TRP A 99 1.01 -11.10 4.22
CA TRP A 99 0.13 -11.95 3.42
C TRP A 99 0.98 -12.67 2.38
N ARG A 100 0.75 -13.97 2.22
CA ARG A 100 1.26 -14.75 1.10
C ARG A 100 0.13 -15.06 0.14
N ILE A 101 0.21 -14.52 -1.05
CA ILE A 101 -0.69 -14.86 -2.16
C ILE A 101 0.02 -15.92 -2.99
N ARG A 102 -0.55 -17.12 -3.05
CA ARG A 102 -0.03 -18.18 -3.92
C ARG A 102 -0.52 -17.95 -5.34
N MET A 103 0.34 -18.24 -6.32
CA MET A 103 -0.11 -18.31 -7.69
C MET A 103 -1.17 -19.42 -7.82
N ASP A 104 -2.24 -19.16 -8.57
CA ASP A 104 -3.22 -20.19 -8.90
C ASP A 104 -2.57 -21.24 -9.82
N LEU A 105 -2.13 -22.34 -9.22
CA LEU A 105 -1.47 -23.45 -9.89
C LEU A 105 -2.46 -24.51 -10.42
N ARG A 106 -3.77 -24.18 -10.59
CA ARG A 106 -4.77 -25.05 -11.23
C ARG A 106 -4.54 -25.25 -12.75
N GLY A 107 -3.29 -25.44 -13.14
CA GLY A 107 -2.82 -25.99 -14.41
C GLY A 107 -3.54 -25.47 -15.66
N MET A 108 -3.42 -24.19 -15.99
CA MET A 108 -3.96 -23.60 -17.25
C MET A 108 -5.39 -24.07 -17.62
N GLN A 109 -6.24 -24.40 -16.65
CA GLN A 109 -7.62 -24.83 -16.91
C GLN A 109 -8.52 -23.61 -17.01
N TYR A 110 -8.60 -23.05 -18.22
CA TYR A 110 -9.45 -21.91 -18.57
C TYR A 110 -10.95 -22.13 -18.29
N ALA A 111 -11.40 -23.37 -18.12
CA ALA A 111 -12.80 -23.73 -17.85
C ALA A 111 -13.34 -23.05 -16.57
N ASN A 112 -12.50 -22.86 -15.56
CA ASN A 112 -12.90 -22.23 -14.29
C ASN A 112 -13.21 -20.74 -14.40
N PHE A 113 -12.84 -20.08 -15.51
CA PHE A 113 -13.08 -18.64 -15.72
C PHE A 113 -14.16 -18.35 -16.78
N PHE A 114 -14.51 -19.32 -17.62
CA PHE A 114 -15.44 -19.12 -18.74
C PHE A 114 -16.83 -19.73 -18.53
N THR A 115 -17.00 -20.75 -17.68
CA THR A 115 -18.25 -21.53 -17.64
C THR A 115 -19.02 -21.44 -16.32
N GLN A 116 -18.35 -21.15 -15.20
CA GLN A 116 -18.98 -20.85 -13.92
C GLN A 116 -18.20 -19.70 -13.27
N GLY A 117 -18.77 -18.49 -13.28
CA GLY A 117 -18.20 -17.37 -12.54
C GLY A 117 -18.37 -17.58 -11.04
N ASP A 118 -17.38 -17.16 -10.26
CA ASP A 118 -17.44 -17.22 -8.80
C ASP A 118 -18.36 -16.10 -8.27
N GLN A 119 -19.53 -16.47 -7.75
CA GLN A 119 -20.54 -15.52 -7.26
C GLN A 119 -20.29 -15.06 -5.81
N GLU A 120 -19.30 -15.61 -5.10
CA GLU A 120 -19.03 -15.22 -3.71
C GLU A 120 -18.25 -13.89 -3.57
N LEU A 121 -17.81 -13.29 -4.69
CA LEU A 121 -16.98 -12.08 -4.72
C LEU A 121 -17.71 -10.85 -5.28
N GLU A 122 -18.96 -10.61 -4.85
CA GLU A 122 -19.53 -9.26 -4.93
C GLU A 122 -18.99 -8.43 -3.75
N ALA A 123 -18.20 -7.40 -4.08
CA ALA A 123 -17.68 -6.41 -3.14
C ALA A 123 -18.73 -5.34 -2.79
#